data_AF-W5T8T4-F1
#
_entry.id   AF-W5T8T4-F1
#
_cell.length_a   1.000
_cell.length_b   1.000
_cell.length_c   1.000
_cell.angle_alpha   90.00
_cell.angle_beta   90.00
_cell.angle_gamma   90.00
#
_symmetry.space_group_name_H-M   'P 1'
#
loop_
_entity.id
_entity.type
_entity.pdbx_description
1 polymer ?
#
loop_
_entity_poly.entity_id
_entity_poly.type
_entity_poly.pdbx_seq_one_letter_code
_entity_poly.pdbx_strand_id
1 'polypeptide(L)'
;MGELVAVPEAIRRYGDAAATMATETLTAGTVNQAVAIAGAVPIFGLIGQDFLATYAVAQANHLGSVVELATVHAGTAVTAHESAATYSAADEDNADLLDGRA
;
A
#
# COMPACT_ATOMS: atom_id res chain seq x y z
N MET A 1 -21.35 18.82 -18.12
CA MET A 1 -20.11 18.17 -17.63
C MET A 1 -19.22 19.27 -17.09
N GLY A 2 -18.61 19.08 -15.92
CA GLY A 2 -17.65 20.04 -15.38
C GLY A 2 -16.27 19.88 -16.03
N GLU A 3 -15.45 20.92 -15.94
CA GLU A 3 -14.05 20.91 -16.35
C GLU A 3 -13.26 19.88 -15.53
N LEU A 4 -12.47 19.03 -16.20
CA LEU A 4 -11.59 18.04 -15.58
C LEU A 4 -10.14 18.47 -15.79
N VAL A 5 -9.48 18.91 -14.71
CA VAL A 5 -8.08 19.34 -14.73
C VAL A 5 -7.24 18.35 -13.94
N ALA A 6 -6.19 17.82 -14.54
CA ALA A 6 -5.18 17.07 -13.81
C ALA A 6 -4.21 18.06 -13.14
N VAL A 7 -3.95 17.85 -11.85
CA VAL A 7 -3.00 18.67 -11.08
C VAL A 7 -1.84 17.76 -10.67
N PRO A 8 -0.70 17.77 -11.39
CA PRO A 8 0.41 16.85 -11.14
C PRO A 8 0.89 16.87 -9.69
N GLU A 9 0.88 18.03 -9.04
CA GLU A 9 1.25 18.15 -7.63
C GLU A 9 0.29 17.41 -6.70
N ALA A 10 -1.02 17.47 -6.97
CA ALA A 10 -2.00 16.71 -6.19
C ALA A 10 -1.82 15.20 -6.38
N ILE A 11 -1.46 14.78 -7.60
CA ILE A 11 -1.16 13.38 -7.91
C ILE A 11 0.12 12.92 -7.17
N ARG A 12 1.18 13.74 -7.11
CA ARG A 12 2.38 13.46 -6.32
C ARG A 12 2.06 13.30 -4.84
N ARG A 13 1.28 14.24 -4.27
CA ARG A 13 0.85 14.17 -2.87
C ARG A 13 0.02 12.92 -2.57
N TYR A 14 -0.80 12.46 -3.51
CA TYR A 14 -1.49 11.19 -3.40
C TYR A 14 -0.51 10.00 -3.39
N GLY A 15 0.54 10.06 -4.23
CA GLY A 15 1.64 9.11 -4.19
C GLY A 15 2.35 9.05 -2.84
N ASP A 16 2.68 10.21 -2.24
CA ASP A 16 3.29 10.29 -0.91
C ASP A 16 2.40 9.67 0.18
N ALA A 17 1.09 9.94 0.12
CA ALA A 17 0.12 9.35 1.03
C ALA A 17 0.07 7.83 0.88
N ALA A 18 0.04 7.32 -0.35
CA ALA A 18 0.08 5.88 -0.62
C ALA A 18 1.37 5.23 -0.12
N ALA A 19 2.54 5.89 -0.29
CA ALA A 19 3.82 5.39 0.24
C ALA A 19 3.81 5.32 1.79
N THR A 20 3.20 6.32 2.43
CA THR A 20 3.01 6.34 3.89
C THR A 20 2.13 5.17 4.32
N MET A 21 0.97 4.98 3.66
CA MET A 21 0.07 3.85 3.94
C MET A 21 0.75 2.49 3.75
N ALA A 22 1.59 2.34 2.72
CA ALA A 22 2.36 1.12 2.50
C ALA A 22 3.27 0.80 3.70
N THR A 23 4.00 1.82 4.18
CA THR A 23 4.92 1.70 5.31
C THR A 23 4.19 1.40 6.61
N GLU A 24 3.11 2.13 6.91
CA GLU A 24 2.31 1.93 8.11
C GLU A 24 1.63 0.56 8.13
N THR A 25 1.06 0.13 7.00
CA THR A 25 0.42 -1.19 6.85
C THR A 25 1.42 -2.31 7.05
N LEU A 26 2.61 -2.22 6.43
CA LEU A 26 3.65 -3.23 6.60
C LEU A 26 4.15 -3.28 8.05
N THR A 27 4.30 -2.13 8.70
CA THR A 27 4.68 -2.03 10.12
C THR A 27 3.63 -2.65 11.03
N ALA A 28 2.33 -2.47 10.75
CA ALA A 28 1.27 -3.14 11.50
C ALA A 28 1.33 -4.67 11.36
N GLY A 29 1.92 -5.19 10.27
CA GLY A 29 2.19 -6.60 10.06
C GLY A 29 3.40 -7.15 10.83
N THR A 30 4.26 -6.32 11.44
CA THR A 30 5.44 -6.81 12.15
C THR A 30 5.07 -7.38 13.51
N VAL A 31 4.62 -8.64 13.53
CA VAL A 31 4.26 -9.37 14.74
C VAL A 31 5.04 -10.68 14.83
N ASN A 32 5.54 -11.01 16.02
CA ASN A 32 6.12 -12.33 16.26
C ASN A 32 4.99 -13.34 16.48
N GLN A 33 4.51 -13.91 15.38
CA GLN A 33 3.39 -14.86 15.38
C GLN A 33 3.64 -16.07 16.29
N ALA A 34 4.87 -16.58 16.32
CA ALA A 34 5.23 -17.71 17.17
C ALA A 34 5.09 -17.36 18.66
N VAL A 35 5.52 -16.17 19.07
CA VAL A 35 5.35 -15.68 20.45
C VAL A 35 3.88 -15.45 20.78
N ALA A 36 3.10 -14.88 19.86
CA ALA A 36 1.66 -14.67 20.04
C ALA A 36 0.90 -15.99 20.25
N ILE A 37 1.17 -17.00 19.40
CA ILE A 37 0.55 -18.33 19.50
C ILE A 37 1.01 -19.04 20.78
N ALA A 38 2.31 -19.01 21.11
CA ALA A 38 2.83 -19.61 22.33
C ALA A 38 2.19 -19.02 23.60
N GLY A 39 1.95 -17.70 23.62
CA GLY A 39 1.24 -17.02 24.70
C GLY A 39 -0.24 -17.44 24.82
N ALA A 40 -0.87 -17.88 23.72
CA ALA A 40 -2.26 -18.33 23.71
C ALA A 40 -2.43 -19.78 24.18
N VAL A 41 -1.40 -20.63 24.08
CA VAL A 41 -1.42 -22.05 24.52
C VAL A 41 -1.96 -22.23 25.95
N PRO A 42 -1.44 -21.54 26.99
CA PRO A 42 -1.94 -21.73 28.36
C PRO A 42 -3.37 -21.20 28.57
N ILE A 43 -3.84 -20.25 27.76
CA ILE A 43 -5.20 -19.67 27.87
C ILE A 43 -6.25 -20.67 27.40
N PHE A 44 -5.99 -21.33 26.27
CA PHE A 44 -6.93 -22.25 25.65
C PHE A 44 -6.78 -23.71 26.14
N GLY A 45 -5.68 -24.03 26.82
CA GLY A 45 -5.45 -25.34 27.41
C GLY A 45 -5.43 -26.49 26.39
N LEU A 46 -5.56 -27.72 26.87
CA LEU A 46 -5.49 -28.92 26.02
C LEU A 46 -6.71 -29.10 25.10
N ILE A 47 -7.87 -28.54 25.47
CA ILE A 47 -9.10 -28.68 24.67
C ILE A 47 -9.11 -27.70 23.48
N GLY A 48 -8.45 -26.54 23.62
CA GLY A 48 -8.42 -25.53 22.57
C GLY A 48 -7.31 -25.68 21.53
N GLN A 49 -6.69 -26.85 21.40
CA GLN A 49 -5.59 -27.05 20.43
C GLN A 49 -6.05 -26.92 18.98
N ASP A 50 -7.24 -27.42 18.64
CA ASP A 50 -7.82 -27.27 17.30
C ASP A 50 -8.14 -25.80 16.98
N PHE A 51 -8.58 -25.05 18.00
CA PHE A 51 -8.76 -23.61 17.90
C PHE A 51 -7.42 -22.91 17.64
N LEU A 52 -6.38 -23.24 18.41
CA LEU A 52 -5.04 -22.65 18.25
C LEU A 52 -4.43 -22.94 16.87
N ALA A 53 -4.63 -24.17 16.35
CA ALA A 53 -4.19 -24.52 15.01
C ALA A 53 -4.92 -23.69 13.95
N THR A 54 -6.24 -23.56 14.06
CA THR A 54 -7.04 -22.75 13.13
C THR A 54 -6.68 -21.26 13.23
N TYR A 55 -6.46 -20.76 14.44
CA TYR A 55 -6.01 -19.39 14.69
C TYR A 55 -4.64 -19.12 14.06
N ALA A 56 -3.70 -20.07 14.15
CA ALA A 56 -2.39 -19.94 13.52
C ALA A 56 -2.51 -19.80 11.99
N VAL A 57 -3.35 -20.62 11.35
CA VAL A 57 -3.61 -20.52 9.90
C VAL A 57 -4.26 -19.18 9.55
N ALA A 58 -5.27 -18.75 10.32
CA ALA A 58 -5.92 -17.46 10.11
C ALA A 58 -4.95 -16.29 10.25
N GLN A 59 -4.05 -16.34 11.23
CA GLN A 59 -3.05 -15.30 11.46
C GLN A 59 -2.00 -15.26 10.34
N ALA A 60 -1.60 -16.43 9.81
CA ALA A 60 -0.74 -16.51 8.64
C ALA A 60 -1.40 -15.88 7.39
N ASN A 61 -2.66 -16.21 7.12
CA ASN A 61 -3.43 -15.61 6.04
C ASN A 61 -3.58 -14.10 6.21
N HIS A 62 -3.92 -13.64 7.43
CA HIS A 62 -4.04 -12.22 7.74
C HIS A 62 -2.73 -11.48 7.46
N LEU A 63 -1.59 -12.01 7.91
CA LEU A 63 -0.29 -11.37 7.69
C LEU A 63 0.06 -11.34 6.19
N GLY A 64 -0.25 -12.40 5.45
CA GLY A 64 -0.15 -12.41 3.99
C GLY A 64 -0.94 -11.27 3.35
N SER A 65 -2.22 -11.12 3.70
CA SER A 65 -3.07 -10.04 3.19
C SER A 65 -2.57 -8.64 3.58
N VAL A 66 -1.94 -8.47 4.75
CA VAL A 66 -1.32 -7.19 5.15
C VAL A 66 -0.15 -6.84 4.23
N VAL A 67 0.69 -7.82 3.89
CA VAL A 67 1.81 -7.62 2.94
C VAL A 67 1.30 -7.31 1.54
N GLU A 68 0.26 -8.01 1.07
CA GLU A 68 -0.38 -7.72 -0.21
C GLU A 68 -0.93 -6.28 -0.26
N LEU A 69 -1.64 -5.86 0.79
CA LEU A 69 -2.19 -4.51 0.88
C LEU A 69 -1.09 -3.44 0.89
N ALA A 70 -0.02 -3.65 1.66
CA ALA A 70 1.15 -2.76 1.65
C ALA A 70 1.78 -2.67 0.25
N THR A 71 1.85 -3.79 -0.47
CA THR A 71 2.38 -3.84 -1.84
C THR A 71 1.51 -3.05 -2.82
N VAL A 72 0.18 -3.15 -2.69
CA VAL A 72 -0.76 -2.35 -3.50
C VAL A 72 -0.57 -0.85 -3.27
N HIS A 73 -0.42 -0.43 -2.01
CA HIS A 73 -0.15 0.97 -1.68
C HIS A 73 1.20 1.44 -2.23
N ALA A 74 2.25 0.61 -2.16
CA ALA A 74 3.55 0.92 -2.74
C ALA A 74 3.48 1.05 -4.28
N GLY A 75 2.77 0.13 -4.95
CA GLY A 75 2.54 0.21 -6.39
C GLY A 75 1.74 1.47 -6.78
N THR A 76 0.72 1.80 -6.00
CA THR A 76 -0.07 3.03 -6.19
C THR A 76 0.79 4.28 -6.08
N ALA A 77 1.73 4.31 -5.12
CA ALA A 77 2.67 5.43 -4.98
C ALA A 77 3.54 5.60 -6.23
N VAL A 78 4.17 4.51 -6.69
CA VAL A 78 5.01 4.51 -7.90
C VAL A 78 4.22 5.01 -9.11
N THR A 79 3.06 4.41 -9.38
CA THR A 79 2.23 4.79 -10.53
C THR A 79 1.75 6.23 -10.46
N ALA A 80 1.43 6.75 -9.27
CA ALA A 80 1.05 8.15 -9.10
C ALA A 80 2.20 9.10 -9.47
N HIS A 81 3.41 8.85 -8.98
CA HIS A 81 4.57 9.68 -9.33
C HIS A 81 4.93 9.60 -10.82
N GLU A 82 4.92 8.39 -11.41
CA GLU A 82 5.17 8.20 -12.84
C GLU A 82 4.12 8.91 -13.70
N SER A 83 2.85 8.82 -13.31
CA SER A 83 1.75 9.50 -14.01
C SER A 83 1.89 11.02 -13.95
N ALA A 84 2.23 11.57 -12.77
CA ALA A 84 2.45 13.00 -12.60
C ALA A 84 3.63 13.51 -13.45
N ALA A 85 4.75 12.77 -13.47
CA ALA A 85 5.92 13.11 -14.27
C ALA A 85 5.61 13.06 -15.77
N THR A 86 4.92 12.00 -16.21
CA THR A 86 4.52 11.83 -17.62
C THR A 86 3.57 12.95 -18.06
N TYR A 87 2.62 13.33 -17.20
CA TYR A 87 1.70 14.43 -17.50
C TYR A 87 2.43 15.76 -17.65
N SER A 88 3.32 16.11 -16.71
CA SER A 88 4.09 17.35 -16.78
C SER A 88 4.98 17.41 -18.02
N ALA A 89 5.67 16.32 -18.37
CA ALA A 89 6.50 16.27 -19.58
C ALA A 89 5.67 16.47 -20.85
N ALA A 90 4.52 15.81 -20.97
CA ALA A 90 3.63 15.96 -22.11
C ALA A 90 3.05 17.39 -22.22
N ASP A 91 2.77 18.04 -21.10
CA ASP A 91 2.28 19.43 -21.06
C ASP A 91 3.37 20.42 -21.51
N GLU A 92 4.60 20.24 -21.04
CA GLU A 92 5.77 21.01 -21.47
C GLU A 92 6.06 20.84 -22.97
N ASP A 93 6.09 19.61 -23.47
CA ASP A 93 6.31 19.31 -24.90
C ASP A 93 5.24 20.01 -25.78
N ASN A 94 3.98 19.98 -25.34
CA ASN A 94 2.89 20.66 -26.05
C ASN A 94 3.03 22.18 -25.99
N ALA A 95 3.44 22.74 -24.86
CA ALA A 95 3.70 24.17 -24.74
C ALA A 95 4.82 24.62 -25.69
N ASP A 96 5.92 23.87 -25.78
CA ASP A 96 7.02 24.16 -26.70
C ASP A 96 6.60 24.05 -28.17
N LEU A 97 5.77 23.06 -28.53
CA LEU A 97 5.18 22.95 -29.86
C LEU A 97 4.32 24.18 -30.21
N LEU A 98 3.51 24.66 -29.26
CA LEU A 98 2.65 25.84 -29.46
C LEU A 98 3.46 27.15 -29.51
N ASP A 99 4.56 27.23 -28.77
CA ASP A 99 5.48 28.39 -28.78
C ASP A 99 6.46 28.37 -29.97
N GLY A 100 6.44 27.33 -30.81
CA GLY A 100 7.32 27.18 -31.97
C GLY A 100 8.78 26.88 -31.59
N ARG A 101 9.00 26.26 -30.44
CA ARG A 101 10.31 25.92 -29.86
C ARG A 101 10.72 24.45 -30.03
N ALA A 102 9.88 23.65 -30.68
CA ALA A 102 10.11 22.23 -30.96
C ALA A 102 11.03 21.97 -32.16
#